data_AF-A0AAU8E6L5-F1
#
_entry.id   AF-A0AAU8E6L5-F1
#
_cell.length_a   1.000
_cell.length_b   1.000
_cell.length_c   1.000
_cell.angle_alpha   90.00
_cell.angle_beta   90.00
_cell.angle_gamma   90.00
#
_symmetry.space_group_name_H-M   'P 1'
#
loop_
_entity.id
_entity.type
_entity.pdbx_description
1 polymer ?
#
loop_
_entity_poly.entity_id
_entity_poly.type
_entity_poly.pdbx_seq_one_letter_code
_entity_poly.pdbx_strand_id
1 'polypeptide(L)' 'MSSVIGYSRTRIPVHPSLRGLQARVNVQNIFDREYISDCNYSFGCYYGQERVASVEMTYDW' A
#
# COMPACT_ATOMS: atom_id res chain seq x y z
N MET A 1 -5.24 13.66 -4.93
CA MET A 1 -4.44 12.73 -5.77
C MET A 1 -3.59 11.88 -4.84
N SER A 2 -4.12 10.75 -4.34
CA SER A 2 -3.35 9.82 -3.50
C SER A 2 -2.61 8.86 -4.41
N SER A 3 -1.31 9.11 -4.62
CA SER A 3 -0.46 8.22 -5.40
C SER A 3 -0.19 6.94 -4.61
N VAL A 4 -1.01 5.91 -4.82
CA VAL A 4 -0.67 4.54 -4.44
C VAL A 4 0.27 4.00 -5.50
N ILE A 5 1.57 4.01 -5.22
CA ILE A 5 2.54 3.30 -6.06
C ILE A 5 2.69 1.90 -5.46
N GLY A 6 2.23 0.89 -6.19
CA GLY A 6 2.48 -0.49 -5.77
C GLY A 6 2.01 -1.53 -6.77
N TYR A 7 2.95 -2.11 -7.54
CA TYR A 7 2.86 -3.54 -7.86
C TYR A 7 4.22 -4.10 -8.29
N SER A 8 4.82 -4.94 -7.43
CA SER A 8 5.85 -5.90 -7.83
C SER A 8 5.37 -7.29 -7.44
N ARG A 9 5.09 -8.14 -8.43
CA ARG A 9 4.62 -9.52 -8.22
C ARG A 9 5.84 -10.43 -8.17
N THR A 10 6.37 -10.66 -6.98
CA THR A 10 7.49 -11.59 -6.81
C THR A 10 6.94 -13.01 -6.65
N ARG A 11 7.09 -13.85 -7.67
CA ARG A 11 6.90 -15.30 -7.55
C ARG A 11 8.12 -15.85 -6.82
N ILE A 12 7.96 -16.35 -5.60
CA ILE A 12 9.05 -16.86 -4.75
C ILE A 12 9.44 -18.27 -5.26
N PRO A 13 10.63 -18.49 -5.87
CA PRO A 13 11.06 -19.82 -6.31
C PRO A 13 11.74 -20.63 -5.19
N VAL A 14 11.75 -20.13 -3.95
CA VAL A 14 12.72 -20.51 -2.90
C VAL A 14 12.36 -21.82 -2.19
N HIS A 15 11.13 -22.34 -2.31
CA HIS A 15 10.78 -23.65 -1.73
C HIS A 15 9.62 -24.34 -2.47
N PRO A 16 9.67 -25.66 -2.73
CA PRO A 16 8.58 -26.41 -3.40
C PRO A 16 7.20 -26.27 -2.74
N SER A 17 7.16 -26.07 -1.42
CA SER A 17 5.93 -25.89 -0.62
C SER A 17 5.32 -24.49 -0.73
N LEU A 18 6.06 -23.52 -1.28
CA LEU A 18 5.63 -22.13 -1.45
C LEU A 18 5.29 -21.80 -2.91
N ARG A 19 5.29 -22.80 -3.80
CA ARG A 19 4.77 -22.66 -5.17
C ARG A 19 3.28 -22.34 -5.08
N GLY A 20 2.87 -21.20 -5.65
CA GLY A 20 1.50 -20.68 -5.54
C GLY A 20 1.34 -19.53 -4.54
N LEU A 21 2.34 -19.28 -3.68
CA LEU A 21 2.33 -18.13 -2.77
C LEU A 21 2.69 -16.84 -3.52
N GLN A 22 1.80 -15.86 -3.43
CA GLN A 22 1.98 -14.50 -3.91
C GLN A 22 1.99 -13.56 -2.71
N ALA A 23 3.02 -12.74 -2.60
CA ALA A 23 3.07 -11.68 -1.60
C ALA A 23 3.09 -10.32 -2.31
N ARG A 24 2.28 -9.39 -1.83
CA ARG A 24 2.20 -8.01 -2.29
C ARG A 24 2.46 -7.07 -1.13
N VAL A 25 3.33 -6.10 -1.34
CA VAL A 25 3.58 -5.03 -0.38
C VAL A 25 3.13 -3.72 -1.02
N ASN A 26 2.21 -3.03 -0.36
CA ASN A 26 1.77 -1.71 -0.79
C ASN A 26 2.15 -0.68 0.27
N VAL A 27 2.91 0.34 -0.15
CA VAL A 27 3.29 1.45 0.72
C VAL A 27 2.65 2.72 0.15
N GLN A 28 1.82 3.36 0.96
CA GLN A 28 1.18 4.64 0.67
C GLN A 28 1.97 5.76 1.36
N ASN A 29 2.03 6.92 0.70
CA ASN A 29 2.78 8.08 1.19
C ASN A 29 4.26 7.73 1.52
N ILE A 30 4.99 7.19 0.53
CA ILE A 30 6.36 6.69 0.69
C ILE A 30 7.32 7.76 1.25
N PHE A 31 7.11 9.02 0.87
CA PHE A 31 7.91 10.16 1.31
C PHE A 31 7.41 10.80 2.61
N ASP A 32 6.39 10.21 3.25
CA ASP A 32 5.82 10.67 4.52
C ASP A 32 5.49 12.17 4.50
N ARG A 33 4.89 12.61 3.41
CA ARG A 33 4.53 14.01 3.23
C ARG A 33 3.26 14.29 4.01
N GLU A 34 3.30 15.36 4.78
CA GLU A 34 2.09 15.96 5.31
C GLU A 34 1.37 16.70 4.17
N TYR A 35 0.11 16.35 3.93
CA TYR A 35 -0.72 16.99 2.92
C TYR A 35 -2.15 17.07 3.42
N ILE A 36 -2.89 18.03 2.88
CA ILE A 36 -4.33 18.18 3.14
C ILE A 36 -5.07 17.26 2.17
N SER A 37 -5.90 16.36 2.71
CA SER A 37 -6.67 15.41 1.90
C SER A 37 -7.93 16.04 1.34
N ASP A 38 -8.66 16.79 2.16
CA ASP A 38 -9.92 17.43 1.80
C ASP A 38 -10.12 18.71 2.62
N CYS A 39 -10.79 19.69 2.05
CA CYS A 39 -11.16 20.93 2.73
C CYS A 39 -12.67 21.13 2.67
N ASN A 40 -13.32 21.06 3.82
CA ASN A 40 -14.71 21.44 3.93
C ASN A 40 -14.80 22.93 4.26
N TYR A 41 -15.44 23.69 3.38
CA TYR A 41 -15.55 25.15 3.46
C TYR A 41 -16.15 25.66 4.79
N SER A 42 -16.90 24.83 5.52
CA SER A 42 -17.55 25.20 6.79
C SER A 42 -16.88 24.64 8.06
N PHE A 43 -16.05 23.60 7.95
CA PHE A 43 -15.53 22.87 9.13
C PHE A 43 -13.99 22.74 9.14
N GLY A 44 -13.30 23.34 8.17
CA GLY A 44 -11.84 23.32 8.07
C GLY A 44 -11.32 22.20 7.17
N CYS A 45 -9.99 22.09 7.12
CA CYS A 45 -9.30 21.12 6.28
C CYS A 45 -8.88 19.89 7.09
N TYR A 46 -8.99 18.72 6.46
CA TYR A 46 -8.58 17.44 7.01
C TYR A 46 -7.19 17.07 6.49
N TYR A 47 -6.32 16.66 7.39
CA TYR A 47 -5.04 16.10 7.02
C TYR A 47 -5.22 14.74 6.35
N GLY A 48 -4.38 14.45 5.36
CA GLY A 48 -4.33 13.15 4.70
C GLY A 48 -3.67 12.09 5.55
N GLN A 49 -3.86 10.82 5.17
CA GLN A 49 -3.19 9.71 5.85
C GLN A 49 -1.66 9.85 5.74
N GLU A 50 -1.00 9.61 6.87
CA GLU A 50 0.45 9.43 6.99
C GLU A 50 0.92 8.19 6.21
N ARG A 51 2.21 7.86 6.29
CA ARG A 51 2.75 6.66 5.64
C ARG A 51 2.11 5.38 6.20
N VAL A 52 1.47 4.63 5.31
CA VAL A 52 0.87 3.32 5.64
C VAL A 52 1.51 2.24 4.78
N ALA A 53 2.08 1.22 5.42
CA ALA A 53 2.56 0.00 4.77
C ALA A 53 1.59 -1.14 5.01
N SER A 54 1.25 -1.88 3.96
CA SER A 54 0.38 -3.05 4.00
C SER A 54 1.03 -4.21 3.26
N VAL A 55 0.84 -5.42 3.80
CA VAL A 55 1.31 -6.66 3.20
C VAL A 55 0.12 -7.56 2.99
N GLU A 56 0.01 -8.11 1.80
CA GLU A 56 -1.02 -9.05 1.41
C GLU A 56 -0.34 -10.33 0.94
N MET A 57 -0.87 -11.47 1.38
CA MET A 57 -0.36 -12.79 1.01
C MET A 57 -1.52 -13.63 0.52
N THR A 58 -1.39 -14.16 -0.69
CA THR A 58 -2.38 -15.00 -1.35
C THR A 58 -1.73 -16.33 -1.69
N TYR A 59 -2.40 -17.44 -1.42
CA TYR A 59 -1.92 -18.77 -1.74
C TYR A 59 -2.90 -19.45 -2.68
N ASP A 60 -2.43 -19.78 -3.89
CA ASP A 60 -3.19 -20.54 -4.87
C ASP A 60 -2.87 -22.04 -4.73
N TRP A 61 -3.88 -22.86 -4.41
CA TRP A 61 -3.80 -24.32 -4.22
C TRP A 61 -3.98 -25.13 -5.51
#